data_AF-A0A4U6QLT5-F1
#
_entry.id   AF-A0A4U6QLT5-F1
#
_cell.length_a   1.000
_cell.length_b   1.000
_cell.length_c   1.000
_cell.angle_alpha   90.00
_cell.angle_beta   90.00
_cell.angle_gamma   90.00
#
_symmetry.space_group_name_H-M   'P 1'
#
loop_
_entity.id
_entity.type
_entity.pdbx_description
1 polymer ?
#
loop_
_entity_poly.entity_id
_entity_poly.type
_entity_poly.pdbx_seq_one_letter_code
_entity_poly.pdbx_strand_id
1 'polypeptide(L)'
;MLASILPGLRELRTPLATGYIYLVVLWLLIWDKIPSADQATGVVGAILKLDGLLGTGSLVAALSFIAYVVGSLLMVSTRYKVKFTGLSRWADIRVIGLDDWSDTKDYVADLQRRLADVRVPVDHVLKRLRSQRNPTMKGSLVTRWLHRRRWYRRSYRWYVEKVMQRKTLRQLTQERENALRDIQSMQPGEAHLDTYGDLVRDLIIGDLFANTETIAVRLQVADKDLYDEYDRLRAEAEFRLSVAPALACLSIVVAFIVYTPAVPQDVGVLYGLVSMGVVFALVAKGFTKSRRSNSVLVQAVVLGKVKPSVIERIDQMVTSSSQRSNNAEPPLARPAL
;
A
#
# COMPACT_ATOMS: atom_id res chain seq x y z
N MET A 1 -20.91 -4.17 -22.40
CA MET A 1 -22.07 -5.00 -22.01
C MET A 1 -21.64 -6.36 -21.44
N LEU A 2 -20.76 -7.15 -22.07
CA LEU A 2 -20.27 -8.42 -21.45
C LEU A 2 -19.34 -8.23 -20.24
N ALA A 3 -18.55 -7.16 -20.20
CA ALA A 3 -17.62 -6.88 -19.10
C ALA A 3 -18.28 -6.51 -17.75
N SER A 4 -19.59 -6.23 -17.74
CA SER A 4 -20.36 -5.92 -16.52
C SER A 4 -21.11 -7.13 -15.95
N ILE A 5 -21.24 -8.23 -16.71
CA ILE A 5 -22.07 -9.40 -16.31
C ILE A 5 -21.29 -10.38 -15.42
N LEU A 6 -19.95 -10.37 -15.44
CA LEU A 6 -19.12 -11.27 -14.64
C LEU A 6 -17.98 -10.51 -13.96
N PRO A 7 -18.22 -9.85 -12.82
CA PRO A 7 -17.17 -9.22 -12.02
C PRO A 7 -15.99 -10.17 -11.71
N GLY A 8 -16.27 -11.48 -11.53
CA GLY A 8 -15.24 -12.50 -11.30
C GLY A 8 -14.31 -12.77 -12.48
N LEU A 9 -14.71 -12.48 -13.73
CA LEU A 9 -13.88 -12.76 -14.92
C LEU A 9 -12.66 -11.83 -14.97
N ARG A 10 -12.74 -10.67 -14.33
CA ARG A 10 -11.63 -9.72 -14.19
C ARG A 10 -10.50 -10.28 -13.32
N GLU A 11 -10.83 -11.09 -12.33
CA GLU A 11 -9.85 -11.70 -11.44
C GLU A 11 -9.15 -12.88 -12.11
N LEU A 12 -9.84 -13.60 -13.01
CA LEU A 12 -9.27 -14.74 -13.75
C LEU A 12 -8.25 -14.34 -14.81
N ARG A 13 -8.39 -13.16 -15.43
CA ARG A 13 -7.54 -12.76 -16.56
C ARG A 13 -6.06 -12.67 -16.20
N THR A 14 -5.74 -12.21 -14.98
CA THR A 14 -4.36 -11.98 -14.55
C THR A 14 -3.60 -13.28 -14.34
N PRO A 15 -4.07 -14.22 -13.48
CA PRO A 15 -3.39 -15.50 -13.32
C PRO A 15 -3.35 -16.26 -14.66
N LEU A 16 -4.42 -16.25 -15.45
CA LEU A 16 -4.44 -16.94 -16.73
C LEU A 16 -3.41 -16.38 -17.72
N ALA A 17 -3.30 -15.05 -17.86
CA ALA A 17 -2.29 -14.42 -18.71
C ALA A 17 -0.86 -14.68 -18.22
N THR A 18 -0.59 -14.48 -16.93
CA THR A 18 0.72 -14.75 -16.33
C THR A 18 1.10 -16.23 -16.52
N GLY A 19 0.17 -17.13 -16.28
CA GLY A 19 0.33 -18.57 -16.45
C GLY A 19 0.66 -18.98 -17.88
N TYR A 20 -0.05 -18.44 -18.87
CA TYR A 20 0.27 -18.72 -20.27
C TYR A 20 1.66 -18.26 -20.67
N ILE A 21 2.10 -17.08 -20.19
CA ILE A 21 3.46 -16.62 -20.46
C ILE A 21 4.47 -17.61 -19.88
N TYR A 22 4.27 -18.10 -18.65
CA TYR A 22 5.13 -19.12 -18.06
C TYR A 22 5.07 -20.47 -18.79
N LEU A 23 3.92 -20.89 -19.30
CA LEU A 23 3.83 -22.09 -20.11
C LEU A 23 4.58 -21.95 -21.43
N VAL A 24 4.53 -20.78 -22.08
CA VAL A 24 5.34 -20.50 -23.28
C VAL A 24 6.84 -20.52 -22.93
N VAL A 25 7.23 -19.92 -21.80
CA VAL A 25 8.61 -19.99 -21.31
C VAL A 25 9.05 -21.45 -21.13
N LEU A 26 8.23 -22.25 -20.45
CA LEU A 26 8.52 -23.66 -20.22
C LEU A 26 8.62 -24.44 -21.53
N TRP A 27 7.66 -24.23 -22.44
CA TRP A 27 7.65 -24.83 -23.78
C TRP A 27 8.94 -24.50 -24.54
N LEU A 28 9.34 -23.22 -24.59
CA LEU A 28 10.57 -22.79 -25.24
C LEU A 28 11.85 -23.36 -24.62
N LEU A 29 11.82 -23.79 -23.37
CA LEU A 29 12.97 -24.44 -22.70
C LEU A 29 13.06 -25.94 -22.95
N ILE A 30 11.97 -26.58 -23.37
CA ILE A 30 11.90 -28.04 -23.52
C ILE A 30 11.61 -28.51 -24.94
N TRP A 31 11.19 -27.63 -25.85
CA TRP A 31 10.67 -28.02 -27.18
C TRP A 31 11.68 -28.83 -28.01
N ASP A 32 12.97 -28.53 -27.89
CA ASP A 32 14.06 -29.23 -28.57
C ASP A 32 14.31 -30.65 -28.03
N LYS A 33 13.85 -30.92 -26.80
CA LYS A 33 13.97 -32.22 -26.13
C LYS A 33 12.73 -33.09 -26.28
N ILE A 34 11.65 -32.59 -26.87
CA ILE A 34 10.42 -33.37 -27.04
C ILE A 34 10.64 -34.36 -28.20
N PRO A 35 10.67 -35.69 -27.94
CA PRO A 35 10.82 -36.68 -29.00
C PRO A 35 9.59 -36.67 -29.91
N SER A 36 9.80 -36.99 -31.19
CA SER A 36 8.72 -37.22 -32.15
C SER A 36 7.76 -38.30 -31.64
N ALA A 37 6.49 -38.23 -32.04
CA ALA A 37 5.43 -39.13 -31.56
C ALA A 37 5.78 -40.62 -31.66
N ASP A 38 6.53 -41.00 -32.70
CA ASP A 38 6.94 -42.39 -32.95
C ASP A 38 8.06 -42.88 -32.01
N GLN A 39 8.81 -41.96 -31.41
CA GLN A 39 9.95 -42.26 -30.53
C GLN A 39 9.63 -42.05 -29.05
N ALA A 40 8.48 -41.43 -28.74
CA ALA A 40 8.10 -41.09 -27.38
C ALA A 40 7.69 -42.34 -26.58
N THR A 41 8.47 -42.67 -25.54
CA THR A 41 8.15 -43.72 -24.57
C THR A 41 7.83 -43.13 -23.19
N GLY A 42 7.18 -43.91 -22.31
CA GLY A 42 6.86 -43.48 -20.94
C GLY A 42 5.77 -42.40 -20.84
N VAL A 43 5.94 -41.48 -19.88
CA VAL A 43 4.94 -40.44 -19.56
C VAL A 43 4.71 -39.47 -20.72
N VAL A 44 5.77 -39.09 -21.45
CA VAL A 44 5.67 -38.19 -22.61
C VAL A 44 4.85 -38.85 -23.73
N GLY A 45 5.09 -40.13 -24.01
CA GLY A 45 4.30 -40.90 -24.97
C GLY A 45 2.83 -41.05 -24.55
N ALA A 46 2.55 -41.20 -23.25
CA ALA A 46 1.17 -41.23 -22.74
C ALA A 46 0.44 -39.89 -22.95
N ILE A 47 1.13 -38.76 -22.72
CA ILE A 47 0.57 -37.41 -22.95
C ILE A 47 0.31 -37.16 -24.45
N LEU A 48 1.23 -37.58 -25.33
CA LEU A 48 1.02 -37.43 -26.78
C LEU A 48 -0.13 -38.29 -27.30
N LYS A 49 -0.35 -39.49 -26.74
CA LYS A 49 -1.52 -40.33 -27.07
C LYS A 49 -2.83 -39.74 -26.54
N LEU A 50 -2.78 -38.99 -25.44
CA LEU A 50 -3.95 -38.30 -24.88
C LEU A 50 -4.49 -37.22 -25.82
N ASP A 51 -3.67 -36.59 -26.68
CA ASP A 51 -4.12 -35.61 -27.68
C ASP A 51 -5.10 -36.24 -28.71
N GLY A 52 -4.89 -37.50 -29.09
CA GLY A 52 -5.82 -38.22 -29.97
C GLY A 52 -7.15 -38.62 -29.31
N LEU A 53 -7.18 -38.71 -27.97
CA LEU A 53 -8.35 -39.12 -27.18
C LEU A 53 -9.15 -37.93 -26.66
N LEU A 54 -8.45 -36.89 -26.21
CA LEU A 54 -9.03 -35.64 -25.75
C LEU A 54 -9.16 -34.72 -26.96
N GLY A 55 -10.37 -34.59 -27.51
CA GLY A 55 -10.62 -33.62 -28.58
C GLY A 55 -10.06 -32.23 -28.23
N THR A 56 -9.64 -31.47 -29.25
CA THR A 56 -8.89 -30.21 -29.11
C THR A 56 -9.44 -29.26 -28.05
N GLY A 57 -10.77 -29.18 -27.90
CA GLY A 57 -11.41 -28.36 -26.87
C GLY A 57 -11.06 -28.76 -25.43
N SER A 58 -10.98 -30.06 -25.14
CA SER A 58 -10.62 -30.58 -23.80
C SER A 58 -9.16 -30.29 -23.47
N LEU A 59 -8.27 -30.39 -24.47
CA LEU A 59 -6.86 -30.06 -24.32
C LEU A 59 -6.67 -28.55 -24.05
N VAL A 60 -7.36 -27.68 -24.79
CA VAL A 60 -7.34 -26.24 -24.54
C VAL A 60 -7.88 -25.91 -23.14
N ALA A 61 -8.95 -26.58 -22.71
CA ALA A 61 -9.50 -26.40 -21.36
C ALA A 61 -8.51 -26.85 -20.27
N ALA A 62 -7.85 -28.01 -20.45
CA ALA A 62 -6.85 -28.51 -19.52
C ALA A 62 -5.62 -27.59 -19.44
N LEU A 63 -5.10 -27.13 -20.58
CA LEU A 63 -4.01 -26.16 -20.63
C LEU A 63 -4.39 -24.82 -20.00
N SER A 64 -5.62 -24.34 -20.23
CA SER A 64 -6.15 -23.13 -19.60
C SER A 64 -6.19 -23.27 -18.07
N PHE A 65 -6.61 -24.43 -17.58
CA PHE A 65 -6.64 -24.73 -16.15
C PHE A 65 -5.23 -24.78 -15.54
N ILE A 66 -4.28 -25.45 -16.20
CA ILE A 66 -2.88 -25.48 -15.76
C ILE A 66 -2.30 -24.07 -15.76
N ALA A 67 -2.53 -23.28 -16.82
CA ALA A 67 -2.10 -21.90 -16.89
C ALA A 67 -2.66 -21.09 -15.72
N TYR A 68 -3.95 -21.20 -15.45
CA TYR A 68 -4.58 -20.54 -14.31
C TYR A 68 -3.91 -20.92 -12.98
N VAL A 69 -3.70 -22.20 -12.70
CA VAL A 69 -3.06 -22.67 -11.46
C VAL A 69 -1.63 -22.14 -11.33
N VAL A 70 -0.81 -22.28 -12.37
CA VAL A 70 0.58 -21.77 -12.39
C VAL A 70 0.61 -20.27 -12.17
N GLY A 71 -0.26 -19.54 -12.88
CA GLY A 71 -0.36 -18.10 -12.76
C GLY A 71 -0.80 -17.63 -11.38
N SER A 72 -1.80 -18.28 -10.77
CA SER A 72 -2.26 -17.98 -9.41
C SER A 72 -1.16 -18.20 -8.36
N LEU A 73 -0.31 -19.21 -8.55
CA LEU A 73 0.83 -19.49 -7.65
C LEU A 73 1.96 -18.48 -7.80
N LEU A 74 2.21 -17.99 -9.02
CA LEU A 74 3.31 -17.08 -9.34
C LEU A 74 2.91 -15.60 -9.31
N MET A 75 1.64 -15.31 -9.01
CA MET A 75 1.10 -13.96 -8.99
C MET A 75 1.76 -13.12 -7.89
N VAL A 76 2.29 -11.96 -8.26
CA VAL A 76 2.82 -11.00 -7.29
C VAL A 76 1.64 -10.23 -6.71
N SER A 77 1.10 -10.74 -5.61
CA SER A 77 0.02 -10.03 -4.93
C SER A 77 0.54 -8.71 -4.39
N THR A 78 -0.12 -7.62 -4.80
CA THR A 78 0.13 -6.27 -4.26
C THR A 78 -0.18 -6.19 -2.76
N ARG A 79 -0.88 -7.19 -2.19
CA ARG A 79 -1.16 -7.31 -0.75
C ARG A 79 0.12 -7.47 0.06
N TYR A 80 1.06 -8.27 -0.41
CA TYR A 80 2.38 -8.33 0.20
C TYR A 80 3.09 -7.08 -0.25
N LYS A 81 3.06 -6.03 0.58
CA LYS A 81 3.91 -4.85 0.42
C LYS A 81 5.32 -5.37 0.27
N VAL A 82 5.74 -5.51 -0.99
CA VAL A 82 7.11 -5.85 -1.32
C VAL A 82 7.88 -4.74 -0.65
N LYS A 83 8.60 -5.08 0.41
CA LYS A 83 9.59 -4.21 1.04
C LYS A 83 10.70 -4.05 0.01
N PHE A 84 10.41 -3.47 -1.16
CA PHE A 84 11.36 -3.21 -2.21
C PHE A 84 12.16 -2.01 -1.72
N THR A 85 13.16 -2.36 -0.91
CA THR A 85 14.10 -1.52 -0.22
C THR A 85 14.85 -0.68 -1.25
N GLY A 86 14.49 0.61 -1.36
CA GLY A 86 15.34 1.62 -1.99
C GLY A 86 14.71 2.36 -3.18
N LEU A 87 14.26 1.64 -4.21
CA LEU A 87 13.94 2.28 -5.51
C LEU A 87 12.56 2.96 -5.56
N SER A 88 11.54 2.38 -4.92
CA SER A 88 10.17 2.93 -4.95
C SER A 88 10.00 4.21 -4.11
N ARG A 89 10.80 4.38 -3.04
CA ARG A 89 10.72 5.52 -2.12
C ARG A 89 11.11 6.87 -2.74
N TRP A 90 12.02 6.88 -3.72
CA TRP A 90 12.36 8.10 -4.47
C TRP A 90 11.19 8.58 -5.34
N ALA A 91 10.38 7.65 -5.86
CA ALA A 91 9.21 7.95 -6.67
C ALA A 91 7.96 8.26 -5.82
N ASP A 92 7.85 7.72 -4.60
CA ASP A 92 6.66 7.92 -3.73
C ASP A 92 6.52 9.38 -3.27
N ILE A 93 7.62 10.11 -3.12
CA ILE A 93 7.60 11.44 -2.49
C ILE A 93 7.29 12.56 -3.48
N ARG A 94 7.51 12.36 -4.79
CA ARG A 94 7.17 13.36 -5.82
C ARG A 94 5.76 13.20 -6.40
N VAL A 95 5.13 12.03 -6.26
CA VAL A 95 3.94 11.68 -7.06
C VAL A 95 2.68 11.46 -6.22
N ILE A 96 2.78 11.29 -4.90
CA ILE A 96 1.66 11.70 -4.06
C ILE A 96 1.62 13.23 -4.24
N GLY A 97 0.69 13.71 -5.07
CA GLY A 97 0.42 15.13 -5.34
C GLY A 97 -0.02 15.85 -4.06
N LEU A 98 0.91 15.94 -3.11
CA LEU A 98 0.81 16.68 -1.87
C LEU A 98 1.12 18.16 -2.08
N ASP A 99 1.16 18.60 -3.34
CA ASP A 99 1.20 20.01 -3.68
C ASP A 99 -0.18 20.64 -3.41
N ASP A 100 -1.27 19.86 -3.40
CA ASP A 100 -2.61 20.30 -2.98
C ASP A 100 -3.00 19.71 -1.61
N TRP A 101 -2.16 19.93 -0.61
CA TRP A 101 -2.44 19.61 0.80
C TRP A 101 -3.49 20.58 1.41
N SER A 102 -4.19 21.39 0.62
CA SER A 102 -5.17 22.37 1.12
C SER A 102 -6.37 21.66 1.77
N ASP A 103 -7.00 20.73 1.05
CA ASP A 103 -8.17 19.98 1.53
C ASP A 103 -7.87 19.09 2.75
N THR A 104 -6.67 18.50 2.80
CA THR A 104 -6.28 17.67 3.95
C THR A 104 -5.95 18.52 5.17
N LYS A 105 -5.48 19.76 4.97
CA LYS A 105 -5.29 20.72 6.06
C LYS A 105 -6.63 21.11 6.65
N ASP A 106 -7.66 21.32 5.85
CA ASP A 106 -8.98 21.71 6.34
C ASP A 106 -9.65 20.58 7.10
N TYR A 107 -9.54 19.33 6.64
CA TYR A 107 -10.02 18.18 7.41
C TYR A 107 -9.24 17.98 8.72
N VAL A 108 -7.90 18.07 8.70
CA VAL A 108 -7.08 17.97 9.91
C VAL A 108 -7.35 19.15 10.86
N ALA A 109 -7.57 20.34 10.33
CA ALA A 109 -7.92 21.52 11.11
C ALA A 109 -9.33 21.41 11.70
N ASP A 110 -10.30 20.84 10.99
CA ASP A 110 -11.63 20.53 11.52
C ASP A 110 -11.55 19.47 12.62
N LEU A 111 -10.77 18.41 12.42
CA LEU A 111 -10.53 17.39 13.44
C LEU A 111 -9.85 18.00 14.67
N GLN A 112 -8.85 18.87 14.47
CA GLN A 112 -8.20 19.62 15.53
C GLN A 112 -9.16 20.58 16.24
N ARG A 113 -10.10 21.24 15.53
CA ARG A 113 -11.13 22.08 16.14
C ARG A 113 -12.09 21.25 16.99
N ARG A 114 -12.58 20.12 16.48
CA ARG A 114 -13.45 19.19 17.23
C ARG A 114 -12.75 18.63 18.47
N LEU A 115 -11.44 18.39 18.37
CA LEU A 115 -10.62 17.98 19.51
C LEU A 115 -10.30 19.13 20.46
N ALA A 116 -10.22 20.37 19.98
CA ALA A 116 -10.00 21.57 20.79
C ALA A 116 -11.26 22.02 21.55
N ASP A 117 -12.45 21.73 21.03
CA ASP A 117 -13.73 21.94 21.72
C ASP A 117 -13.90 21.02 22.95
N VAL A 118 -13.09 19.98 23.06
CA VAL A 118 -12.85 19.27 24.32
C VAL A 118 -11.99 20.17 25.21
N ARG A 119 -12.64 21.13 25.89
CA ARG A 119 -12.03 22.24 26.65
C ARG A 119 -10.80 21.83 27.46
N VAL A 120 -9.64 22.36 27.05
CA VAL A 120 -8.44 22.48 27.90
C VAL A 120 -8.02 23.95 27.95
N PRO A 121 -7.79 24.54 29.15
CA PRO A 121 -7.46 25.96 29.26
C PRO A 121 -6.00 26.24 28.88
N VAL A 122 -5.80 26.73 27.65
CA VAL A 122 -4.50 27.04 27.02
C VAL A 122 -3.76 28.20 27.70
N ASP A 123 -4.47 29.05 28.44
CA ASP A 123 -3.95 30.32 28.97
C ASP A 123 -2.83 30.16 30.02
N HIS A 124 -2.78 29.04 30.74
CA HIS A 124 -1.72 28.79 31.73
C HIS A 124 -0.37 28.39 31.11
N VAL A 125 -0.38 27.73 29.94
CA VAL A 125 0.84 27.27 29.28
C VAL A 125 1.52 28.42 28.52
N LEU A 126 0.75 29.29 27.88
CA LEU A 126 1.27 30.48 27.20
C LEU A 126 1.89 31.50 28.17
N LYS A 127 1.37 31.59 29.41
CA LYS A 127 1.90 32.46 30.46
C LYS A 127 3.27 31.97 30.96
N ARG A 128 3.47 30.65 31.06
CA ARG A 128 4.74 30.01 31.48
C ARG A 128 5.84 30.11 30.39
N LEU A 129 5.45 30.02 29.12
CA LEU A 129 6.38 30.16 28.01
C LEU A 129 6.80 31.63 27.77
N ARG A 130 5.94 32.60 28.06
CA ARG A 130 6.32 34.03 28.05
C ARG A 130 7.28 34.38 29.19
N SER A 131 7.15 33.76 30.37
CA SER A 131 8.03 34.05 31.51
C SER A 131 9.44 33.42 31.40
N GLN A 132 9.66 32.48 30.47
CA GLN A 132 10.99 31.90 30.20
C GLN A 132 11.73 32.56 29.02
N ARG A 133 11.18 33.63 28.44
CA ARG A 133 11.76 34.27 27.26
C ARG A 133 12.86 35.27 27.66
N ASN A 134 14.11 34.82 27.62
CA ASN A 134 15.29 35.63 27.84
C ASN A 134 15.50 36.64 26.67
N PRO A 135 15.55 37.96 26.90
CA PRO A 135 15.48 38.99 25.84
C PRO A 135 16.74 39.17 24.98
N THR A 136 17.81 38.40 25.19
CA THR A 136 19.10 38.60 24.51
C THR A 136 19.30 37.82 23.20
N MET A 137 18.35 36.98 22.78
CA MET A 137 18.46 36.24 21.51
C MET A 137 17.83 36.97 20.33
N LYS A 138 18.46 38.06 19.86
CA LYS A 138 18.19 38.67 18.55
C LYS A 138 19.29 38.29 17.55
N GLY A 139 18.91 37.74 16.39
CA GLY A 139 19.72 37.83 15.17
C GLY A 139 19.93 36.55 14.35
N SER A 140 20.21 35.39 14.95
CA SER A 140 20.72 34.23 14.16
C SER A 140 19.91 32.94 14.27
N LEU A 141 18.82 32.93 15.03
CA LEU A 141 18.06 31.71 15.30
C LEU A 141 16.91 31.44 14.34
N VAL A 142 16.36 32.44 13.66
CA VAL A 142 15.28 32.22 12.67
C VAL A 142 15.82 31.55 11.41
N THR A 143 17.01 31.95 10.94
CA THR A 143 17.71 31.30 9.83
C THR A 143 18.25 29.93 10.22
N ARG A 144 18.79 29.75 11.43
CA ARG A 144 19.15 28.42 11.95
C ARG A 144 17.93 27.52 12.13
N TRP A 145 16.77 28.04 12.54
CA TRP A 145 15.53 27.27 12.68
C TRP A 145 14.98 26.84 11.31
N LEU A 146 15.04 27.69 10.29
CA LEU A 146 14.67 27.32 8.91
C LEU A 146 15.64 26.28 8.31
N HIS A 147 16.94 26.39 8.59
CA HIS A 147 17.93 25.37 8.19
C HIS A 147 17.73 24.05 8.96
N ARG A 148 17.40 24.13 10.26
CA ARG A 148 17.07 23.00 11.12
C ARG A 148 15.77 22.33 10.69
N ARG A 149 14.81 23.06 10.10
CA ARG A 149 13.55 22.53 9.52
C ARG A 149 13.78 21.74 8.23
N ARG A 150 14.71 22.19 7.37
CA ARG A 150 15.16 21.41 6.19
C ARG A 150 15.93 20.16 6.62
N TRP A 151 16.77 20.27 7.64
CA TRP A 151 17.51 19.14 8.20
C TRP A 151 16.58 18.17 8.92
N TYR A 152 15.60 18.64 9.72
CA TYR A 152 14.56 17.82 10.33
C TYR A 152 13.73 17.08 9.28
N ARG A 153 13.34 17.69 8.16
CA ARG A 153 12.66 16.95 7.08
C ARG A 153 13.51 15.84 6.48
N ARG A 154 14.83 16.04 6.35
CA ARG A 154 15.77 15.04 5.81
C ARG A 154 16.07 13.93 6.84
N SER A 155 16.28 14.31 8.09
CA SER A 155 16.64 13.44 9.21
C SER A 155 15.43 12.71 9.79
N TYR A 156 14.23 13.31 9.82
CA TYR A 156 12.97 12.65 10.16
C TYR A 156 12.57 11.66 9.07
N ARG A 157 12.79 12.01 7.80
CA ARG A 157 12.61 11.08 6.69
C ARG A 157 13.57 9.89 6.83
N TRP A 158 14.86 10.11 7.10
CA TRP A 158 15.84 9.05 7.39
C TRP A 158 15.54 8.27 8.69
N TYR A 159 15.05 8.95 9.74
CA TYR A 159 14.72 8.36 11.04
C TYR A 159 13.48 7.47 10.94
N VAL A 160 12.37 7.95 10.37
CA VAL A 160 11.20 7.13 10.05
C VAL A 160 11.60 5.98 9.12
N GLU A 161 12.52 6.20 8.17
CA GLU A 161 13.04 5.18 7.26
C GLU A 161 13.78 4.04 7.94
N LYS A 162 14.70 4.36 8.86
CA LYS A 162 15.53 3.40 9.62
C LYS A 162 14.81 2.80 10.82
N VAL A 163 13.93 3.57 11.47
CA VAL A 163 13.17 3.15 12.65
C VAL A 163 12.00 2.24 12.25
N MET A 164 11.26 2.55 11.17
CA MET A 164 10.24 1.63 10.63
C MET A 164 10.84 0.36 9.98
N GLN A 165 12.10 0.40 9.53
CA GLN A 165 12.79 -0.78 9.00
C GLN A 165 13.28 -1.76 10.07
N ARG A 166 13.69 -1.24 11.25
CA ARG A 166 14.26 -2.08 12.33
C ARG A 166 13.23 -2.51 13.36
N LYS A 167 12.16 -1.74 13.53
CA LYS A 167 11.08 -2.14 14.44
C LYS A 167 10.28 -3.25 13.80
N THR A 168 10.38 -4.45 14.37
CA THR A 168 9.47 -5.56 14.04
C THR A 168 8.03 -5.06 14.20
N LEU A 169 7.09 -5.61 13.41
CA LEU A 169 5.66 -5.30 13.55
C LEU A 169 5.23 -5.31 15.03
N ARG A 170 5.78 -6.25 15.83
CA ARG A 170 5.65 -6.30 17.28
C ARG A 170 6.09 -5.03 18.01
N GLN A 171 7.25 -4.44 17.69
CA GLN A 171 7.71 -3.19 18.30
C GLN A 171 6.83 -2.00 17.92
N LEU A 172 6.33 -1.93 16.69
CA LEU A 172 5.37 -0.88 16.30
C LEU A 172 4.02 -1.08 16.97
N THR A 173 3.56 -2.33 17.11
CA THR A 173 2.35 -2.65 17.89
C THR A 173 2.55 -2.30 19.36
N GLN A 174 3.72 -2.61 19.94
CA GLN A 174 4.06 -2.28 21.32
C GLN A 174 4.14 -0.77 21.53
N GLU A 175 4.76 -0.02 20.62
CA GLU A 175 4.82 1.44 20.69
C GLU A 175 3.46 2.07 20.49
N ARG A 176 2.61 1.50 19.61
CA ARG A 176 1.21 1.88 19.48
C ARG A 176 0.45 1.63 20.78
N GLU A 177 0.62 0.47 21.41
CA GLU A 177 -0.01 0.15 22.69
C GLU A 177 0.48 1.05 23.82
N ASN A 178 1.79 1.31 23.88
CA ASN A 178 2.38 2.22 24.86
C ASN A 178 1.87 3.66 24.65
N ALA A 179 1.86 4.15 23.41
CA ALA A 179 1.27 5.44 23.08
C ALA A 179 -0.21 5.53 23.47
N LEU A 180 -0.98 4.47 23.23
CA LEU A 180 -2.40 4.41 23.64
C LEU A 180 -2.55 4.38 25.17
N ARG A 181 -1.69 3.66 25.90
CA ARG A 181 -1.66 3.66 27.37
C ARG A 181 -1.26 5.01 27.94
N ASP A 182 -0.25 5.65 27.37
CA ASP A 182 0.18 6.99 27.76
C ASP A 182 -0.97 7.99 27.59
N ILE A 183 -1.66 7.93 26.44
CA ILE A 183 -2.88 8.71 26.18
C ILE A 183 -3.98 8.41 27.22
N GLN A 184 -4.18 7.14 27.60
CA GLN A 184 -5.17 6.74 28.62
C GLN A 184 -4.82 7.20 30.03
N SER A 185 -3.52 7.33 30.35
CA SER A 185 -3.04 7.67 31.69
C SER A 185 -2.94 9.18 31.95
N MET A 186 -2.98 10.01 30.91
CA MET A 186 -2.83 11.45 31.06
C MET A 186 -4.11 12.11 31.56
N GLN A 187 -3.97 13.02 32.53
CA GLN A 187 -5.07 13.87 32.95
C GLN A 187 -5.43 14.84 31.81
N PRO A 188 -6.73 15.12 31.59
CA PRO A 188 -7.24 15.89 30.46
C PRO A 188 -6.76 17.37 30.38
N GLY A 189 -5.82 17.81 31.22
CA GLY A 189 -5.32 19.19 31.28
C GLY A 189 -3.94 19.46 30.64
N GLU A 190 -3.10 18.44 30.41
CA GLU A 190 -1.67 18.63 30.06
C GLU A 190 -1.30 18.23 28.63
N ALA A 191 -2.27 17.85 27.79
CA ALA A 191 -2.00 17.35 26.46
C ALA A 191 -1.50 18.46 25.50
N HIS A 192 -0.21 18.42 25.14
CA HIS A 192 0.35 19.21 24.04
C HIS A 192 -0.25 18.77 22.69
N LEU A 193 -1.35 19.45 22.29
CA LEU A 193 -2.09 19.21 21.03
C LEU A 193 -1.19 19.06 19.79
N ASP A 194 -0.08 19.82 19.72
CA ASP A 194 0.85 19.75 18.58
C ASP A 194 1.66 18.45 18.52
N THR A 195 2.05 17.89 19.67
CA THR A 195 2.82 16.62 19.72
C THR A 195 1.93 15.41 19.45
N TYR A 196 0.66 15.47 19.88
CA TYR A 196 -0.32 14.42 19.61
C TYR A 196 -0.84 14.45 18.18
N GLY A 197 -0.93 15.63 17.56
CA GLY A 197 -1.35 15.76 16.16
C GLY A 197 -0.52 14.93 15.20
N ASP A 198 0.81 14.96 15.35
CA ASP A 198 1.73 14.17 14.52
C ASP A 198 1.60 12.66 14.79
N LEU A 199 1.48 12.26 16.06
CA LEU A 199 1.34 10.85 16.45
C LEU A 199 0.01 10.24 15.99
N VAL A 200 -1.10 10.96 16.18
CA VAL A 200 -2.44 10.56 15.72
C VAL A 200 -2.47 10.48 14.20
N ARG A 201 -1.82 11.43 13.52
CA ARG A 201 -1.68 11.40 12.06
C ARG A 201 -0.90 10.17 11.60
N ASP A 202 0.24 9.87 12.21
CA ASP A 202 1.05 8.69 11.87
C ASP A 202 0.28 7.39 12.15
N LEU A 203 -0.48 7.33 13.24
CA LEU A 203 -1.36 6.20 13.57
C LEU A 203 -2.48 6.03 12.54
N ILE A 204 -3.17 7.11 12.16
CA ILE A 204 -4.25 7.07 11.17
C ILE A 204 -3.70 6.65 9.81
N ILE A 205 -2.59 7.24 9.36
CA ILE A 205 -1.95 6.90 8.08
C ILE A 205 -1.49 5.43 8.10
N GLY A 206 -0.82 5.01 9.17
CA GLY A 206 -0.37 3.63 9.33
C GLY A 206 -1.53 2.63 9.30
N ASP A 207 -2.62 2.92 10.01
CA ASP A 207 -3.81 2.07 10.06
C ASP A 207 -4.55 2.04 8.73
N LEU A 208 -4.67 3.18 8.03
CA LEU A 208 -5.31 3.29 6.72
C LEU A 208 -4.60 2.41 5.66
N PHE A 209 -3.28 2.36 5.72
CA PHE A 209 -2.48 1.49 4.87
C PHE A 209 -2.37 0.04 5.36
N ALA A 210 -2.75 -0.26 6.59
CA ALA A 210 -2.77 -1.62 7.13
C ALA A 210 -4.13 -2.29 6.91
N ASN A 211 -5.21 -1.52 7.00
CA ASN A 211 -6.60 -1.98 6.94
C ASN A 211 -7.29 -1.60 5.62
N THR A 212 -6.52 -1.52 4.53
CA THR A 212 -7.00 -1.10 3.21
C THR A 212 -8.16 -1.96 2.71
N GLU A 213 -8.17 -3.26 3.00
CA GLU A 213 -9.26 -4.17 2.62
C GLU A 213 -10.56 -3.87 3.37
N THR A 214 -10.49 -3.64 4.68
CA THR A 214 -11.65 -3.26 5.49
C THR A 214 -12.24 -1.93 5.02
N ILE A 215 -11.39 -0.95 4.68
CA ILE A 215 -11.82 0.34 4.14
C ILE A 215 -12.48 0.15 2.77
N ALA A 216 -11.93 -0.70 1.90
CA ALA A 216 -12.51 -0.98 0.59
C ALA A 216 -13.90 -1.63 0.70
N VAL A 217 -14.10 -2.59 1.61
CA VAL A 217 -15.43 -3.21 1.85
C VAL A 217 -16.44 -2.17 2.34
N ARG A 218 -16.04 -1.31 3.28
CA ARG A 218 -16.91 -0.21 3.75
C ARG A 218 -17.19 0.80 2.63
N LEU A 219 -16.20 1.10 1.80
CA LEU A 219 -16.36 1.99 0.65
C LEU A 219 -17.34 1.42 -0.36
N GLN A 220 -17.33 0.11 -0.61
CA GLN A 220 -18.27 -0.55 -1.50
C GLN A 220 -19.73 -0.31 -1.10
N VAL A 221 -20.02 -0.32 0.20
CA VAL A 221 -21.36 -0.05 0.75
C VAL A 221 -21.68 1.44 0.72
N ALA A 222 -20.71 2.30 1.05
CA ALA A 222 -20.93 3.73 1.19
C ALA A 222 -21.01 4.48 -0.16
N ASP A 223 -20.17 4.10 -1.13
CA ASP A 223 -20.02 4.76 -2.42
C ASP A 223 -19.49 3.79 -3.48
N LYS A 224 -20.42 3.17 -4.23
CA LYS A 224 -20.10 2.14 -5.22
C LYS A 224 -19.23 2.66 -6.36
N ASP A 225 -19.42 3.90 -6.80
CA ASP A 225 -18.68 4.46 -7.94
C ASP A 225 -17.19 4.65 -7.58
N LEU A 226 -16.91 5.16 -6.37
CA LEU A 226 -15.53 5.25 -5.86
C LEU A 226 -14.90 3.88 -5.66
N TYR A 227 -15.67 2.90 -5.19
CA TYR A 227 -15.19 1.52 -5.08
C TYR A 227 -14.84 0.91 -6.43
N ASP A 228 -15.69 1.09 -7.44
CA ASP A 228 -15.46 0.56 -8.79
C ASP A 228 -14.21 1.19 -9.44
N GLU A 229 -13.95 2.48 -9.19
CA GLU A 229 -12.71 3.13 -9.60
C GLU A 229 -11.49 2.57 -8.87
N TYR A 230 -11.57 2.42 -7.55
CA TYR A 230 -10.53 1.81 -6.72
C TYR A 230 -10.18 0.40 -7.22
N ASP A 231 -11.18 -0.46 -7.37
CA ASP A 231 -11.05 -1.85 -7.80
C ASP A 231 -10.42 -1.93 -9.20
N ARG A 232 -10.91 -1.13 -10.15
CA ARG A 232 -10.35 -1.06 -11.51
C ARG A 232 -8.87 -0.70 -11.50
N LEU A 233 -8.48 0.34 -10.76
CA LEU A 233 -7.09 0.79 -10.69
C LEU A 233 -6.20 -0.24 -10.00
N ARG A 234 -6.69 -0.89 -8.95
CA ARG A 234 -5.99 -1.96 -8.24
C ARG A 234 -5.77 -3.17 -9.14
N ALA A 235 -6.82 -3.65 -9.81
CA ALA A 235 -6.75 -4.81 -10.72
C ALA A 235 -5.80 -4.55 -11.91
N GLU A 236 -5.74 -3.32 -12.43
CA GLU A 236 -4.80 -2.92 -13.48
C GLU A 236 -3.34 -2.91 -12.97
N ALA A 237 -3.11 -2.45 -11.75
CA ALA A 237 -1.79 -2.46 -11.12
C ALA A 237 -1.29 -3.88 -10.90
N GLU A 238 -2.15 -4.74 -10.34
CA GLU A 238 -1.84 -6.13 -10.04
C GLU A 238 -1.58 -6.95 -11.31
N PHE A 239 -2.35 -6.70 -12.38
CA PHE A 239 -2.09 -7.27 -13.70
C PHE A 239 -0.67 -6.95 -14.20
N ARG A 240 -0.29 -5.68 -14.19
CA ARG A 240 1.03 -5.25 -14.70
C ARG A 240 2.18 -5.82 -13.88
N LEU A 241 2.04 -5.81 -12.55
CA LEU A 241 3.08 -6.30 -11.64
C LEU A 241 3.23 -7.82 -11.70
N SER A 242 2.16 -8.56 -11.99
CA SER A 242 2.20 -10.03 -12.12
C SER A 242 2.69 -10.49 -13.49
N VAL A 243 2.40 -9.74 -14.56
CA VAL A 243 2.83 -10.06 -15.92
C VAL A 243 4.30 -9.70 -16.15
N ALA A 244 4.82 -8.65 -15.49
CA ALA A 244 6.20 -8.20 -15.72
C ALA A 244 7.29 -9.24 -15.43
N PRO A 245 7.27 -10.01 -14.32
CA PRO A 245 8.25 -11.08 -14.08
C PRO A 245 8.18 -12.20 -15.12
N ALA A 246 6.97 -12.61 -15.52
CA ALA A 246 6.77 -13.64 -16.54
C ALA A 246 7.33 -13.19 -17.90
N LEU A 247 7.06 -11.94 -18.29
CA LEU A 247 7.66 -11.34 -19.49
C LEU A 247 9.17 -11.19 -19.39
N ALA A 248 9.71 -10.88 -18.21
CA ALA A 248 11.16 -10.83 -18.01
C ALA A 248 11.80 -12.20 -18.22
N CYS A 249 11.21 -13.26 -17.64
CA CYS A 249 11.63 -14.65 -17.88
C CYS A 249 11.57 -15.01 -19.37
N LEU A 250 10.46 -14.69 -20.05
CA LEU A 250 10.30 -14.92 -21.49
C LEU A 250 11.36 -14.20 -22.31
N SER A 251 11.63 -12.93 -21.98
CA SER A 251 12.63 -12.12 -22.66
C SER A 251 14.03 -12.71 -22.51
N ILE A 252 14.37 -13.23 -21.33
CA ILE A 252 15.66 -13.90 -21.08
C ILE A 252 15.78 -15.20 -21.89
N VAL A 253 14.74 -16.03 -21.90
CA VAL A 253 14.75 -17.30 -22.66
C VAL A 253 14.84 -17.04 -24.16
N VAL A 254 14.06 -16.10 -24.69
CA VAL A 254 14.12 -15.73 -26.11
C VAL A 254 15.49 -15.14 -26.44
N ALA A 255 16.06 -14.28 -25.59
CA ALA A 255 17.40 -13.75 -25.80
C ALA A 255 18.46 -14.87 -25.88
N PHE A 256 18.35 -15.91 -25.05
CA PHE A 256 19.25 -17.06 -25.09
C PHE A 256 19.10 -17.88 -26.38
N ILE A 257 17.86 -18.11 -26.84
CA ILE A 257 17.58 -18.83 -28.10
C ILE A 257 18.04 -18.02 -29.32
N VAL A 258 17.87 -16.69 -29.29
CA VAL A 258 18.27 -15.78 -30.38
C VAL A 258 19.80 -15.59 -30.42
N TYR A 259 20.51 -15.80 -29.31
CA TYR A 259 21.97 -15.78 -29.25
C TYR A 259 22.60 -17.05 -29.89
N THR A 260 22.14 -17.39 -31.09
CA THR A 260 22.75 -18.39 -31.97
C THR A 260 23.70 -17.69 -32.93
N PRO A 261 24.78 -18.35 -33.39
CA PRO A 261 25.77 -17.74 -34.29
C PRO A 261 25.19 -17.26 -35.64
N ALA A 262 23.94 -17.62 -35.95
CA ALA A 262 23.22 -17.15 -37.13
C ALA A 262 22.69 -15.71 -37.00
N VAL A 263 22.55 -15.18 -35.78
CA VAL A 263 22.00 -13.83 -35.55
C VAL A 263 23.13 -12.87 -35.19
N PRO A 264 23.23 -11.69 -35.84
CA PRO A 264 24.20 -10.68 -35.46
C PRO A 264 24.07 -10.27 -33.98
N GLN A 265 25.20 -10.18 -33.27
CA GLN A 265 25.21 -9.92 -31.82
C GLN A 265 24.50 -8.61 -31.45
N ASP A 266 24.59 -7.59 -32.31
CA ASP A 266 23.93 -6.28 -32.12
C ASP A 266 22.40 -6.41 -32.02
N VAL A 267 21.80 -7.34 -32.76
CA VAL A 267 20.35 -7.60 -32.73
C VAL A 267 19.93 -8.18 -31.39
N GLY A 268 20.74 -9.09 -30.83
CA GLY A 268 20.51 -9.67 -29.51
C GLY A 268 20.58 -8.62 -28.39
N VAL A 269 21.57 -7.72 -28.44
CA VAL A 269 21.71 -6.62 -27.48
C VAL A 269 20.52 -5.65 -27.57
N LEU A 270 20.12 -5.25 -28.78
CA LEU A 270 18.96 -4.38 -28.99
C LEU A 270 17.67 -5.03 -28.44
N TYR A 271 17.46 -6.31 -28.72
CA TYR A 271 16.32 -7.06 -28.18
C TYR A 271 16.33 -7.09 -26.64
N GLY A 272 17.48 -7.35 -26.03
CA GLY A 272 17.66 -7.34 -24.57
C GLY A 272 17.33 -5.97 -23.95
N LEU A 273 17.79 -4.88 -24.56
CA LEU A 273 17.51 -3.52 -24.09
C LEU A 273 16.04 -3.14 -24.23
N VAL A 274 15.41 -3.46 -25.37
CA VAL A 274 13.99 -3.17 -25.62
C VAL A 274 13.12 -3.97 -24.66
N SER A 275 13.37 -5.27 -24.50
CA SER A 275 12.60 -6.13 -23.61
C SER A 275 12.73 -5.70 -22.15
N MET A 276 13.94 -5.38 -21.68
CA MET A 276 14.16 -4.83 -20.33
C MET A 276 13.46 -3.48 -20.14
N GLY A 277 13.46 -2.62 -21.16
CA GLY A 277 12.70 -1.36 -21.15
C GLY A 277 11.20 -1.57 -21.01
N VAL A 278 10.62 -2.55 -21.71
CA VAL A 278 9.19 -2.91 -21.61
C VAL A 278 8.84 -3.43 -20.22
N VAL A 279 9.65 -4.36 -19.68
CA VAL A 279 9.47 -4.89 -18.32
C VAL A 279 9.52 -3.77 -17.28
N PHE A 280 10.54 -2.90 -17.37
CA PHE A 280 10.68 -1.76 -16.47
C PHE A 280 9.49 -0.80 -16.57
N ALA A 281 9.04 -0.47 -17.78
CA ALA A 281 7.89 0.39 -18.00
C ALA A 281 6.59 -0.21 -17.42
N LEU A 282 6.38 -1.52 -17.55
CA LEU A 282 5.24 -2.22 -16.95
C LEU A 282 5.26 -2.14 -15.42
N VAL A 283 6.42 -2.39 -14.80
CA VAL A 283 6.60 -2.29 -13.35
C VAL A 283 6.34 -0.86 -12.85
N ALA A 284 6.94 0.14 -13.49
CA ALA A 284 6.75 1.55 -13.14
C ALA A 284 5.28 1.98 -13.26
N LYS A 285 4.62 1.61 -14.38
CA LYS A 285 3.19 1.87 -14.60
C LYS A 285 2.30 1.10 -13.61
N GLY A 286 2.69 -0.11 -13.20
CA GLY A 286 2.02 -0.90 -12.17
C GLY A 286 2.04 -0.20 -10.81
N PHE A 287 3.21 0.24 -10.35
CA PHE A 287 3.34 1.01 -9.11
C PHE A 287 2.55 2.32 -9.15
N THR A 288 2.57 3.02 -10.28
CA THR A 288 1.82 4.28 -10.43
C THR A 288 0.31 4.05 -10.29
N LYS A 289 -0.21 2.97 -10.89
CA LYS A 289 -1.63 2.61 -10.75
C LYS A 289 -2.00 2.18 -9.33
N SER A 290 -1.13 1.42 -8.65
CA SER A 290 -1.35 1.04 -7.24
C SER A 290 -1.40 2.25 -6.30
N ARG A 291 -0.57 3.27 -6.57
CA ARG A 291 -0.64 4.53 -5.81
C ARG A 291 -1.95 5.26 -6.04
N ARG A 292 -2.41 5.34 -7.30
CA ARG A 292 -3.70 5.96 -7.65
C ARG A 292 -4.89 5.23 -7.03
N SER A 293 -4.87 3.89 -6.94
CA SER A 293 -5.93 3.19 -6.21
C SER A 293 -5.93 3.58 -4.73
N ASN A 294 -4.75 3.66 -4.09
CA ASN A 294 -4.69 4.04 -2.68
C ASN A 294 -5.14 5.49 -2.42
N SER A 295 -4.89 6.42 -3.36
CA SER A 295 -5.38 7.79 -3.21
C SER A 295 -6.90 7.89 -3.25
N VAL A 296 -7.60 7.03 -4.01
CA VAL A 296 -9.07 6.98 -4.02
C VAL A 296 -9.61 6.61 -2.62
N LEU A 297 -8.98 5.64 -1.95
CA LEU A 297 -9.37 5.28 -0.58
C LEU A 297 -9.09 6.40 0.43
N VAL A 298 -7.93 7.06 0.31
CA VAL A 298 -7.59 8.22 1.16
C VAL A 298 -8.63 9.32 0.96
N GLN A 299 -8.97 9.64 -0.29
CA GLN A 299 -9.95 10.66 -0.61
C GLN A 299 -11.32 10.32 -0.06
N ALA A 300 -11.77 9.06 -0.18
CA ALA A 300 -13.04 8.62 0.40
C ALA A 300 -13.08 8.79 1.93
N VAL A 301 -11.97 8.54 2.62
CA VAL A 301 -11.85 8.76 4.07
C VAL A 301 -11.85 10.25 4.41
N VAL A 302 -11.12 11.08 3.67
CA VAL A 302 -11.07 12.54 3.87
C VAL A 302 -12.43 13.20 3.61
N LEU A 303 -13.17 12.73 2.61
CA LEU A 303 -14.53 13.17 2.31
C LEU A 303 -15.56 12.66 3.34
N GLY A 304 -15.15 11.90 4.35
CA GLY A 304 -16.03 11.35 5.37
C GLY A 304 -16.99 10.27 4.87
N LYS A 305 -16.79 9.75 3.64
CA LYS A 305 -17.61 8.66 3.07
C LYS A 305 -17.42 7.36 3.85
N VAL A 306 -16.20 7.13 4.33
CA VAL A 306 -15.85 5.95 5.12
C VAL A 306 -15.11 6.36 6.38
N LYS A 307 -15.60 5.91 7.54
CA LYS A 307 -14.90 6.06 8.82
C LYS A 307 -13.86 4.94 8.97
N PRO A 308 -12.58 5.25 9.20
CA PRO A 308 -11.57 4.26 9.58
C PRO A 308 -11.87 3.65 10.94
N SER A 309 -11.56 2.37 11.12
CA SER A 309 -11.80 1.65 12.38
C SER A 309 -11.08 2.29 13.59
N VAL A 310 -9.92 2.92 13.38
CA VAL A 310 -9.21 3.66 14.43
C VAL A 310 -9.97 4.90 14.86
N ILE A 311 -10.62 5.61 13.93
CA ILE A 311 -11.42 6.78 14.28
C ILE A 311 -12.64 6.35 15.10
N GLU A 312 -13.29 5.25 14.74
CA GLU A 312 -14.38 4.67 15.55
C GLU A 312 -13.92 4.28 16.96
N ARG A 313 -12.74 3.67 17.10
CA ARG A 313 -12.19 3.33 18.42
C ARG A 313 -11.87 4.56 19.26
N ILE A 314 -11.32 5.62 18.64
CA ILE A 314 -11.04 6.88 19.33
C ILE A 314 -12.36 7.54 19.78
N ASP A 315 -13.36 7.57 18.90
CA ASP A 315 -14.68 8.15 19.20
C ASP A 315 -15.38 7.39 20.35
N GLN A 316 -15.30 6.06 20.35
CA GLN A 316 -15.77 5.21 21.44
C GLN A 316 -15.02 5.49 22.75
N MET A 317 -13.70 5.66 22.70
CA MET A 317 -12.90 5.99 23.89
C MET A 317 -13.28 7.36 24.45
N VAL A 318 -13.40 8.39 23.60
CA VAL A 318 -13.81 9.75 24.01
C VAL A 318 -15.21 9.74 24.62
N THR A 319 -16.16 9.05 23.98
CA THR A 319 -17.55 8.94 24.47
C THR A 319 -17.60 8.22 25.83
N SER A 320 -16.85 7.13 25.99
CA SER A 320 -16.79 6.38 27.24
C SER A 320 -16.17 7.17 28.40
N SER A 321 -15.16 8.01 28.12
CA SER A 321 -14.53 8.89 29.11
C SER A 321 -15.47 10.01 29.54
N SER A 322 -16.24 10.60 28.60
CA SER A 322 -17.25 11.61 28.91
C SER A 322 -18.37 11.05 29.79
N GLN A 323 -18.87 9.85 29.49
CA GLN A 323 -19.88 9.17 30.32
C GLN A 323 -19.36 8.87 31.74
N ARG A 324 -18.10 8.43 31.89
CA ARG A 324 -17.50 8.21 33.21
C ARG A 324 -17.38 9.50 34.02
N SER A 325 -17.03 10.61 33.37
CA SER A 325 -16.97 11.93 34.04
C SER A 325 -18.35 12.40 34.50
N ASN A 326 -19.40 12.13 33.73
CA ASN A 326 -20.77 12.51 34.11
C ASN A 326 -21.37 11.60 35.20
N ASN A 327 -20.92 10.35 35.28
CA ASN A 327 -21.38 9.38 36.27
C ASN A 327 -20.54 9.36 37.55
N ALA A 328 -19.42 10.08 37.61
CA ALA A 328 -18.68 10.25 38.84
C ALA A 328 -19.57 11.04 39.81
N GLU A 329 -20.05 10.38 40.88
CA GLU A 329 -20.88 11.00 41.90
C GLU A 329 -20.25 12.32 42.37
N PRO A 330 -21.06 13.39 42.55
CA PRO A 330 -20.55 14.63 43.08
C PRO A 330 -19.84 14.32 44.41
N PRO A 331 -18.65 14.92 44.66
CA PRO A 331 -17.87 14.61 45.84
C PRO A 331 -18.77 14.74 47.07
N LEU A 332 -18.93 13.64 47.81
CA LEU A 332 -19.74 13.57 49.04
C LEU A 332 -19.46 14.84 49.84
N ALA A 333 -20.52 15.64 50.04
CA ALA A 333 -20.42 16.93 50.72
C ALA A 333 -19.63 16.72 52.01
N ARG A 334 -18.50 17.42 52.15
CA ARG A 334 -17.67 17.32 53.36
C ARG A 334 -18.58 17.62 54.56
N PRO A 335 -18.61 16.77 55.59
CA PRO A 335 -19.41 17.04 56.77
C PRO A 335 -18.98 18.39 57.35
N ALA A 336 -19.95 19.28 57.59
CA ALA A 336 -19.71 20.57 58.21
C ALA A 336 -19.13 20.34 59.61
N LEU A 337 -17.95 20.90 59.86
CA LEU A 337 -17.29 20.91 61.18
C LEU A 337 -17.63 22.20 61.93
#